data_AF-A0A2G2HB87-F1
#
_entry.id   AF-A0A2G2HB87-F1
#
_cell.length_a   1.000
_cell.length_b   1.000
_cell.length_c   1.000
_cell.angle_alpha   90.00
_cell.angle_beta   90.00
_cell.angle_gamma   90.00
#
_symmetry.space_group_name_H-M   'P 1'
#
loop_
_entity.id
_entity.type
_entity.pdbx_description
1 polymer ?
#
loop_
_entity_poly.entity_id
_entity_poly.type
_entity_poly.pdbx_seq_one_letter_code
_entity_poly.pdbx_strand_id
1 'polypeptide(L)' 'MKKIIAFFLLTFAFFPNTYAQCAMCKAVVESGDAELAQGLNNGIVYLMAFPYLLIGGLFYFIYRYKTKKKN' A
#
# COMPACT_ATOMS: atom_id res chain seq x y z
N MET A 1 4.69 -24.69 -11.84
CA MET A 1 5.59 -24.59 -10.67
C MET A 1 6.86 -23.79 -10.95
N LYS A 2 7.67 -24.11 -11.98
CA LYS A 2 8.89 -23.35 -12.32
C LYS A 2 8.68 -21.84 -12.56
N LYS A 3 7.59 -21.45 -13.23
CA LYS A 3 7.24 -20.02 -13.46
C LYS A 3 6.88 -19.27 -12.18
N ILE A 4 6.24 -19.96 -11.22
CA ILE A 4 5.88 -19.38 -9.92
C ILE A 4 7.15 -19.16 -9.09
N ILE A 5 8.03 -20.15 -9.07
CA ILE A 5 9.34 -20.05 -8.38
C ILE A 5 10.19 -18.93 -8.99
N ALA A 6 10.24 -18.83 -10.32
CA ALA A 6 10.95 -17.76 -11.02
C ALA A 6 10.35 -16.37 -10.72
N PHE A 7 9.02 -16.27 -10.65
CA PHE A 7 8.34 -15.03 -10.26
C PHE A 7 8.69 -14.62 -8.83
N PHE A 8 8.66 -15.54 -7.87
CA PHE A 8 9.04 -15.27 -6.48
C PHE A 8 10.51 -14.86 -6.34
N LEU A 9 11.42 -15.54 -7.03
CA LEU A 9 12.84 -15.19 -7.07
C LEU A 9 13.07 -13.80 -7.67
N LEU A 10 12.36 -13.46 -8.74
CA LEU A 10 12.43 -12.14 -9.36
C LEU A 10 11.94 -11.06 -8.37
N THR A 11 10.78 -11.27 -7.72
CA THR A 11 10.26 -10.29 -6.74
C THR A 11 11.16 -10.10 -5.53
N PHE A 12 11.87 -11.16 -5.10
CA PHE A 12 12.82 -11.08 -4.00
C PHE A 12 14.12 -10.38 -4.40
N ALA A 13 14.60 -10.59 -5.63
CA ALA A 13 15.79 -9.93 -6.15
C ALA A 13 15.59 -8.42 -6.37
N PHE A 14 14.37 -7.99 -6.67
CA PHE A 14 13.99 -6.58 -6.82
C PHE A 14 13.30 -6.00 -5.58
N PHE A 15 13.40 -6.66 -4.41
CA PHE A 15 12.85 -6.11 -3.20
C PHE A 15 13.59 -4.81 -2.88
N PRO A 16 12.92 -3.63 -2.93
CA PRO A 16 13.60 -2.39 -2.59
C PRO A 16 14.06 -2.49 -1.14
N ASN A 17 15.31 -2.07 -0.88
CA ASN A 17 15.80 -1.80 0.47
C ASN A 17 14.97 -0.65 1.05
N THR A 18 13.77 -1.00 1.51
CA THR A 18 12.92 -0.15 2.30
C THR A 18 13.54 -0.12 3.69
N TYR A 19 14.66 0.58 3.83
CA TYR A 19 14.97 1.22 5.10
C TYR A 19 13.68 1.89 5.51
N ALA A 20 13.11 1.47 6.65
CA ALA A 20 11.89 2.06 7.15
C ALA A 20 12.07 3.57 7.03
N GLN A 21 11.28 4.22 6.14
CA GLN A 21 11.36 5.66 5.87
C GLN A 21 11.18 6.47 7.18
N CYS A 22 10.77 5.78 8.25
CA CYS A 22 10.85 6.16 9.65
C CYS A 22 12.09 6.98 10.02
N ALA A 23 13.33 6.68 9.58
CA ALA A 23 14.48 7.49 10.02
C ALA A 23 14.55 8.88 9.37
N MET A 24 14.10 9.03 8.11
CA MET A 24 14.09 10.32 7.41
C MET A 24 12.83 11.13 7.69
N CYS A 25 11.66 10.48 7.73
CA CYS A 25 10.41 11.15 8.10
C CYS A 25 10.41 11.59 9.56
N LYS A 26 11.03 10.82 10.47
CA LYS A 26 11.12 11.18 11.90
C LYS A 26 12.02 12.39 12.13
N ALA A 27 13.17 12.47 11.45
CA ALA A 27 14.05 13.63 11.58
C ALA A 27 13.38 14.93 11.08
N VAL A 28 12.62 14.87 9.98
CA VAL A 28 11.86 16.01 9.45
C VAL A 28 10.67 16.39 10.36
N VAL A 29 9.99 15.41 10.97
CA VAL A 29 8.90 15.68 11.93
C VAL A 29 9.42 16.23 13.25
N GLU A 30 10.52 15.70 13.77
CA GLU A 30 11.12 16.16 15.04
C GLU A 30 11.77 17.54 14.91
N SER A 31 12.18 17.95 13.71
CA SER A 31 12.68 19.30 13.42
C SER A 31 11.63 20.25 12.85
N GLY A 32 10.44 19.76 12.54
CA GLY A 32 9.34 20.51 11.94
C GLY A 32 8.40 21.14 12.97
N ASP A 33 7.58 22.07 12.52
CA ASP A 33 6.53 22.67 13.35
C ASP A 33 5.28 21.78 13.46
N ALA A 34 4.34 22.18 14.31
CA ALA A 34 3.10 21.44 14.53
C ALA A 34 2.25 21.29 13.25
N GLU A 35 2.34 22.26 12.32
CA GLU A 35 1.62 22.24 11.05
C GLU A 35 2.16 21.15 10.12
N LEU A 36 3.49 21.00 10.05
CA LEU A 36 4.13 19.93 9.28
C LEU A 36 3.75 18.55 9.82
N ALA A 37 3.73 18.37 11.14
CA ALA A 37 3.34 17.11 11.78
C ALA A 37 1.87 16.75 11.46
N GLN A 38 0.97 17.74 11.47
CA GLN A 38 -0.43 17.55 11.13
C GLN A 38 -0.63 17.22 9.64
N GLY A 39 0.10 17.90 8.75
CA GLY A 39 0.11 17.60 7.31
C GLY A 39 0.55 16.16 7.02
N LEU A 40 1.55 15.65 7.75
CA LEU A 40 2.03 14.28 7.62
C LEU A 40 1.01 13.25 8.09
N ASN A 41 0.34 13.47 9.22
CA ASN A 41 -0.73 12.59 9.71
C ASN A 41 -1.88 12.48 8.70
N ASN A 42 -2.31 13.62 8.16
CA ASN A 42 -3.34 13.65 7.11
C ASN A 42 -2.89 12.91 5.84
N GLY A 43 -1.61 13.04 5.46
CA GLY A 43 -1.01 12.31 4.34
C GLY A 43 -1.01 10.79 4.56
N ILE A 44 -0.67 10.32 5.76
CA ILE A 44 -0.70 8.88 6.10
C ILE A 44 -2.12 8.34 5.96
N VAL A 45 -3.12 9.02 6.53
CA VAL A 45 -4.53 8.61 6.44
C VAL A 45 -5.00 8.58 4.98
N TYR A 46 -4.64 9.58 4.18
CA TYR A 46 -4.97 9.63 2.76
C TYR A 46 -4.37 8.45 1.99
N LEU A 47 -3.08 8.17 2.19
CA LEU A 47 -2.39 7.04 1.54
C LEU A 47 -2.93 5.68 2.01
N MET A 48 -3.32 5.54 3.27
CA MET A 48 -3.94 4.33 3.80
C MET A 48 -5.37 4.11 3.28
N ALA A 49 -6.13 5.17 2.97
CA ALA A 49 -7.48 5.02 2.42
C ALA A 49 -7.48 4.30 1.06
N PHE A 50 -6.47 4.57 0.23
CA PHE A 50 -6.36 4.01 -1.11
C PHE A 50 -6.36 2.46 -1.18
N PRO A 51 -5.52 1.72 -0.45
CA PRO A 51 -5.55 0.25 -0.46
C PRO A 51 -6.87 -0.33 0.03
N TYR A 52 -7.55 0.30 1.02
CA TYR A 52 -8.86 -0.17 1.47
C TYR A 52 -9.93 -0.01 0.39
N LEU A 53 -9.94 1.13 -0.33
CA LEU A 53 -10.86 1.36 -1.44
C LEU A 53 -10.62 0.38 -2.59
N LEU A 54 -9.36 0.11 -2.94
CA LEU A 54 -9.02 -0.86 -3.97
C LEU A 54 -9.48 -2.28 -3.62
N ILE A 55 -9.23 -2.73 -2.38
CA ILE A 55 -9.66 -4.06 -1.92
C ILE A 55 -11.18 -4.16 -1.91
N GLY A 56 -11.88 -3.13 -1.40
CA GLY A 56 -13.33 -3.07 -1.39
C GLY A 56 -13.93 -3.11 -2.81
N GLY A 57 -13.37 -2.32 -3.72
CA GLY A 57 -13.75 -2.31 -5.14
C GLY A 57 -13.53 -3.68 -5.79
N LEU A 58 -12.37 -4.30 -5.57
CA LEU A 58 -12.06 -5.63 -6.08
C LEU A 58 -13.10 -6.67 -5.62
N PHE A 59 -13.42 -6.71 -4.32
CA PHE A 59 -14.43 -7.63 -3.80
C PHE A 59 -15.82 -7.36 -4.36
N TYR A 60 -16.21 -6.09 -4.53
CA TYR A 60 -17.47 -5.72 -5.15
C TYR A 60 -17.55 -6.23 -6.61
N PHE A 61 -16.50 -6.05 -7.40
CA PHE A 61 -16.46 -6.56 -8.78
C PHE A 61 -16.50 -8.08 -8.84
N ILE A 62 -15.76 -8.78 -7.98
CA ILE A 62 -15.77 -10.25 -7.89
C ILE A 62 -17.17 -10.76 -7.54
N TYR A 63 -17.82 -10.15 -6.53
CA TYR A 63 -19.18 -10.51 -6.13
C TYR A 63 -20.16 -10.31 -7.28
N ARG A 64 -20.14 -9.13 -7.91
CA ARG A 64 -21.03 -8.80 -9.04
C ARG A 64 -20.82 -9.76 -10.22
N TYR A 65 -19.57 -10.08 -10.54
CA TYR A 65 -19.25 -11.04 -11.61
C TYR A 65 -19.77 -12.45 -11.31
N LYS A 66 -19.58 -12.93 -10.08
CA LYS A 66 -20.09 -14.24 -9.64
C LYS A 66 -21.61 -14.31 -9.65
N THR A 67 -22.29 -13.25 -9.21
CA THR A 67 -23.76 -13.19 -9.22
C THR A 67 -24.32 -13.13 -10.63
N LYS A 68 -23.66 -12.41 -11.56
CA LYS A 68 -24.05 -12.38 -12.98
C LYS A 68 -23.84 -13.70 -13.72
N LYS A 69 -22.91 -14.55 -13.30
CA LYS A 69 -22.67 -15.87 -13.90
C LYS A 69 -23.64 -16.95 -13.37
N LYS A 70 -24.26 -16.71 -12.22
CA LYS A 70 -25.22 -17.64 -11.59
C LYS A 70 -26.66 -17.44 -12.07
N ASN A 71 -26.94 -16.31 -12.70
CA ASN A 71 -28.20 -16.00 -13.39
C ASN A 71 -28.00 -16.11 -14.91
#